data_AF-A0A926U7H7-F1
#
_entry.id   AF-A0A926U7H7-F1
#
_cell.length_a   1.000
_cell.length_b   1.000
_cell.length_c   1.000
_cell.angle_alpha   90.00
_cell.angle_beta   90.00
_cell.angle_gamma   90.00
#
_symmetry.space_group_name_H-M   'P 1'
#
loop_
_entity.id
_entity.type
_entity.pdbx_description
1 polymer ?
#
loop_
_entity_poly.entity_id
_entity_poly.type
_entity_poly.pdbx_seq_one_letter_code
_entity_poly.pdbx_strand_id
1 'polypeptide(L)' 'MPIEQLLDTTLKLTLLHRGALKPPRLPMLLHGADRLADLQLNGVYVAESDRPFWL' A
#
# COMPACT_ATOMS: atom_id res chain seq x y z
N MET A 1 10.62 19.89 -0.58
CA MET A 1 11.09 18.76 -1.40
C MET A 1 10.77 19.07 -2.85
N PRO A 2 11.72 18.91 -3.78
CA PRO A 2 11.46 18.85 -5.21
C PRO A 2 10.55 17.65 -5.55
N ILE A 3 9.72 17.76 -6.58
CA ILE A 3 8.77 16.71 -7.00
C ILE A 3 9.51 15.44 -7.44
N GLU A 4 10.73 15.57 -7.95
CA GLU A 4 11.58 14.48 -8.43
C GLU A 4 12.01 13.55 -7.30
N GLN A 5 12.34 14.12 -6.13
CA GLN A 5 12.68 13.33 -4.94
C GLN A 5 11.46 12.56 -4.41
N LEU A 6 10.29 13.19 -4.45
CA LEU A 6 9.05 12.53 -4.09
C LEU A 6 8.75 11.38 -5.04
N LEU A 7 8.85 11.62 -6.35
CA LEU A 7 8.62 10.61 -7.39
C LEU A 7 9.53 9.39 -7.23
N ASP A 8 10.84 9.61 -7.06
CA ASP A 8 11.81 8.53 -6.85
C ASP A 8 11.49 7.71 -5.60
N THR A 9 11.13 8.38 -4.50
CA THR A 9 10.74 7.72 -3.25
C THR A 9 9.46 6.91 -3.42
N THR A 10 8.43 7.50 -4.05
CA THR A 10 7.15 6.83 -4.34
C THR A 10 7.35 5.60 -5.22
N LEU A 11 8.21 5.69 -6.23
CA LEU A 11 8.53 4.56 -7.11
C LEU A 11 9.22 3.44 -6.33
N LYS A 12 10.20 3.75 -5.47
CA LYS A 12 10.90 2.76 -4.63
C LYS A 12 9.94 2.03 -3.68
N LEU A 13 8.94 2.71 -3.13
CA LEU A 13 7.92 2.09 -2.28
C LEU A 13 7.05 1.06 -3.02
N THR A 14 6.99 1.10 -4.35
CA THR A 14 6.32 0.05 -5.14
C THR A 14 7.11 -1.26 -5.11
N LEU A 15 8.44 -1.24 -4.93
CA LEU A 15 9.26 -2.45 -4.89
C LEU A 15 9.07 -3.28 -3.61
N LEU A 16 8.46 -2.70 -2.57
CA LEU A 16 8.23 -3.39 -1.30
C LEU A 16 7.07 -4.41 -1.35
N HIS A 17 6.40 -4.58 -2.49
CA HIS A 17 5.38 -5.62 -2.67
C HIS A 17 6.03 -7.00 -2.81
N ARG A 18 6.40 -7.60 -1.68
CA ARG A 18 7.00 -8.93 -1.63
C ARG A 18 5.99 -9.98 -2.10
N GLY A 19 6.33 -10.73 -3.16
CA GLY A 19 5.50 -11.83 -3.67
C GLY A 19 4.47 -11.43 -4.73
N ALA A 20 4.44 -10.16 -5.16
CA ALA A 20 3.54 -9.73 -6.22
C ALA A 20 3.89 -10.39 -7.56
N LEU A 21 2.95 -11.15 -8.12
CA LEU A 21 3.08 -11.78 -9.44
C LEU A 21 2.95 -10.77 -10.60
N LYS A 22 2.48 -9.56 -10.30
CA LYS A 22 2.29 -8.46 -11.26
C LYS A 22 2.96 -7.20 -10.72
N PRO A 23 3.50 -6.33 -11.59
CA PRO A 23 4.08 -5.06 -11.15
C PRO A 23 3.01 -4.21 -10.44
N PRO A 24 3.26 -3.78 -9.19
CA PRO A 24 2.31 -2.99 -8.43
C PRO A 24 2.18 -1.58 -9.02
N ARG A 25 0.93 -1.13 -9.21
CA ARG A 25 0.61 0.21 -9.76
C ARG A 25 0.66 1.32 -8.72
N LEU A 26 0.61 0.95 -7.44
CA LEU A 26 0.57 1.86 -6.30
C LEU A 26 1.72 1.52 -5.35
N PRO A 27 2.20 2.47 -4.54
CA PRO A 27 3.10 2.20 -3.43
C PRO A 27 2.50 1.22 -2.42
N MET A 28 3.35 0.45 -1.73
CA MET A 28 2.92 -0.58 -0.76
C MET A 28 1.99 -0.03 0.33
N LEU A 29 2.22 1.22 0.73
CA LEU A 29 1.42 1.95 1.73
C LEU A 29 -0.03 2.21 1.28
N LEU A 30 -0.26 2.38 -0.02
CA LEU A 30 -1.58 2.66 -0.59
C LEU A 30 -2.23 1.42 -1.20
N HIS A 31 -1.43 0.41 -1.52
CA HIS A 31 -1.93 -0.85 -2.02
C HIS A 31 -2.84 -1.49 -0.96
N GLY A 32 -4.08 -1.85 -1.31
CA GLY A 32 -5.04 -2.43 -0.37
C GLY A 32 -5.72 -1.43 0.59
N ALA A 33 -5.17 -0.22 0.78
CA ALA A 33 -5.72 0.77 1.72
C ALA A 33 -7.17 1.17 1.40
N ASP A 34 -7.48 1.37 0.12
CA ASP A 34 -8.83 1.69 -0.37
C ASP A 34 -9.84 0.59 0.00
N ARG A 35 -9.48 -0.67 -0.27
CA ARG A 35 -10.27 -1.84 0.10
C ARG A 35 -10.43 -1.98 1.62
N LEU A 36 -9.42 -1.59 2.39
CA LEU A 36 -9.51 -1.59 3.86
C LEU A 36 -10.43 -0.50 4.38
N ALA A 37 -10.39 0.69 3.79
CA ALA A 37 -11.33 1.75 4.12
C ALA A 37 -12.78 1.31 3.82
N ASP A 38 -13.02 0.67 2.68
CA ASP A 38 -14.33 0.10 2.34
C ASP A 38 -14.79 -0.95 3.37
N LEU A 39 -13.89 -1.84 3.81
CA LEU A 39 -14.21 -2.83 4.82
C LEU A 39 -14.53 -2.19 6.17
N GLN A 40 -13.79 -1.17 6.58
CA GLN A 40 -14.05 -0.42 7.81
C GLN A 40 -15.40 0.31 7.75
N LEU A 41 -15.76 0.91 6.61
CA LEU A 41 -17.08 1.52 6.40
C LEU A 41 -18.22 0.49 6.53
N ASN A 42 -17.96 -0.77 6.18
CA ASN A 42 -18.90 -1.88 6.36
C ASN A 42 -18.85 -2.52 7.76
N GLY A 43 -18.13 -1.91 8.72
CA GLY A 43 -18.03 -2.39 10.11
C GLY A 43 -17.00 -3.51 10.32
N VAL A 44 -16.16 -3.81 9.34
CA VAL A 44 -15.08 -4.79 9.46
C VAL A 44 -13.79 -4.07 9.87
N TYR A 45 -13.46 -4.15 11.15
CA TYR A 45 -12.23 -3.57 11.69
C TYR A 45 -11.10 -4.59 11.61
N VAL A 46 -10.01 -4.20 10.96
CA VAL A 46 -8.78 -4.98 10.99
C VAL A 46 -7.94 -4.49 12.16
N ALA A 47 -7.50 -5.43 13.01
CA ALA A 47 -6.61 -5.12 14.11
C ALA A 47 -5.31 -4.48 13.58
N GLU A 48 -4.80 -3.47 14.31
CA GLU A 48 -3.51 -2.88 13.99
C GLU A 48 -2.45 -3.98 13.95
N SER A 49 -1.72 -4.04 12.83
CA SER A 49 -0.68 -5.01 12.61
C SER A 49 0.52 -4.30 12.01
N ASP A 50 1.70 -4.59 12.54
CA ASP A 50 2.98 -4.13 11.96
C ASP A 50 3.27 -4.78 10.61
N ARG A 51 2.41 -5.68 10.13
CA ARG A 51 2.57 -6.40 8.87
C ARG A 51 1.41 -6.12 7.92
N PRO A 52 1.71 -5.73 6.66
CA PRO A 52 0.70 -5.60 5.63
C PRO A 52 0.20 -7.00 5.24
N PHE A 53 -1.00 -7.35 5.69
CA PHE A 53 -1.63 -8.66 5.48
C PHE A 53 -2.32 -8.80 4.11
N TRP A 54 -2.37 -7.72 3.34
CA TRP A 54 -3.03 -7.64 2.02
C TRP A 54 -2.08 -7.92 0.84
N LEU A 55 -0.83 -8.27 1.13
CA LEU A 55 0.18 -8.69 0.15
C LEU A 55 0.18 -10.20 -0.07
#